data_AF-A0A9X7GFY8-F1
#
_entry.id   AF-A0A9X7GFY8-F1
#
_cell.length_a   1.000
_cell.length_b   1.000
_cell.length_c   1.000
_cell.angle_alpha   90.00
_cell.angle_beta   90.00
_cell.angle_gamma   90.00
#
_symmetry.space_group_name_H-M   'P 1'
#
loop_
_entity.id
_entity.type
_entity.pdbx_description
1 polymer ?
#
loop_
_entity_poly.entity_id
_entity_poly.type
_entity_poly.pdbx_seq_one_letter_code
_entity_poly.pdbx_strand_id
1 'polypeptide(L)'
;MAQVWTFNYTGAEQTFTPPVSGVYKIEVQGAQGGNSSSGGLGGLGALVSGDFTLEGGKPIYVMVGGQGKKVENGSVAGGWNGGGSIVNTSGSAASGGGSSDIRIGGMTLDKRIIVAAGGGGGGYERTKGGGGGTKYGEAGESWNTTWYGGAGAGPVYGGAASNTTTAVTATSGTIGQGGKGIGYSG
;
A
#
# COMPACT_ATOMS: atom_id res chain seq x y z
N MET A 1 -18.59 24.31 14.34
CA MET A 1 -17.57 23.96 13.33
C MET A 1 -17.09 22.54 13.63
N ALA A 2 -17.00 21.67 12.64
CA ALA A 2 -16.39 20.35 12.83
C ALA A 2 -14.87 20.53 12.91
N GLN A 3 -14.23 19.94 13.92
CA GLN A 3 -12.77 19.94 14.02
C GLN A 3 -12.20 18.80 13.18
N VAL A 4 -11.14 19.08 12.41
CA VAL A 4 -10.47 18.12 11.53
C VAL A 4 -9.02 17.99 11.95
N TRP A 5 -8.54 16.75 12.06
CA TRP A 5 -7.15 16.42 12.31
C TRP A 5 -6.60 15.64 11.11
N THR A 6 -5.53 16.14 10.51
CA THR A 6 -4.91 15.53 9.32
C THR A 6 -3.56 14.94 9.69
N PHE A 7 -3.34 13.68 9.32
CA PHE A 7 -2.08 12.97 9.51
C PHE A 7 -1.48 12.63 8.16
N ASN A 8 -0.26 13.11 7.92
CA ASN A 8 0.49 12.83 6.69
C ASN A 8 1.57 11.78 6.96
N TYR A 9 2.10 11.19 5.91
CA TYR A 9 3.19 10.22 6.01
C TYR A 9 4.45 10.84 6.65
N THR A 10 4.98 10.19 7.69
CA THR A 10 6.21 10.60 8.40
C THR A 10 7.33 9.58 8.32
N GLY A 11 7.06 8.37 7.81
CA GLY A 11 7.98 7.24 7.89
C GLY A 11 7.89 6.41 9.17
N ALA A 12 7.00 6.79 10.09
CA ALA A 12 6.78 6.10 11.36
C ALA A 12 5.31 6.23 11.82
N GLU A 13 4.96 5.49 12.86
CA GLU A 13 3.68 5.62 13.54
C GLU A 13 3.47 7.02 14.13
N GLN A 14 2.21 7.46 14.15
CA GLN A 14 1.75 8.67 14.81
C GLN A 14 0.70 8.32 15.86
N THR A 15 0.46 9.23 16.80
CA THR A 15 -0.53 9.04 17.86
C THR A 15 -1.56 10.18 17.82
N PHE A 16 -2.83 9.83 17.96
CA PHE A 16 -3.91 10.78 18.20
C PHE A 16 -4.55 10.49 19.55
N THR A 17 -4.77 11.54 20.35
CA THR A 17 -5.54 11.44 21.59
C THR A 17 -6.82 12.24 21.40
N PRO A 18 -7.99 11.57 21.28
CA PRO A 18 -9.27 12.26 21.16
C PRO A 18 -9.49 13.20 22.35
N PRO A 19 -9.87 14.47 22.14
CA PRO A 19 -10.08 15.40 23.26
C PRO A 19 -11.32 15.07 24.09
N VAL A 20 -12.31 14.41 23.50
CA VAL A 20 -13.57 14.02 24.15
C VAL A 20 -14.01 12.64 23.66
N SER A 21 -14.85 11.96 24.45
CA SER A 21 -15.51 10.74 23.96
C SER A 21 -16.63 11.10 22.99
N GLY A 22 -16.75 10.35 21.89
CA GLY A 22 -17.78 10.62 20.89
C GLY A 22 -17.60 9.83 19.61
N VAL A 23 -18.47 10.12 18.64
CA VAL A 23 -18.38 9.53 17.29
C VAL A 23 -17.47 10.42 16.43
N TYR A 24 -16.45 9.80 15.86
CA TYR A 24 -15.51 10.43 14.95
C TYR A 24 -15.64 9.80 13.57
N LYS A 25 -15.84 10.64 12.55
CA LYS A 25 -15.67 10.22 11.16
C LYS A 25 -14.17 10.09 10.88
N ILE A 26 -13.74 8.90 10.47
CA ILE A 26 -12.37 8.61 10.09
C ILE A 26 -12.34 8.35 8.59
N GLU A 27 -11.43 9.01 7.88
CA GLU A 27 -11.13 8.77 6.46
C GLU A 27 -9.65 8.39 6.32
N VAL A 28 -9.40 7.26 5.67
CA VAL A 28 -8.07 6.65 5.56
C VAL A 28 -7.76 6.39 4.10
N GLN A 29 -6.60 6.85 3.65
CA GLN A 29 -6.14 6.64 2.29
C GLN A 29 -4.84 5.84 2.27
N GLY A 30 -4.83 4.71 1.56
CA GLY A 30 -3.62 3.94 1.31
C GLY A 30 -2.70 4.64 0.32
N ALA A 31 -1.40 4.36 0.38
CA ALA A 31 -0.44 5.02 -0.49
C ALA A 31 -0.44 4.45 -1.91
N GLN A 32 -0.06 5.30 -2.87
CA GLN A 32 0.19 4.89 -4.25
C GLN A 32 1.43 4.01 -4.35
N GLY A 33 1.45 3.12 -5.35
CA GLY A 33 2.70 2.52 -5.84
C GLY A 33 3.70 3.56 -6.36
N GLY A 34 4.94 3.12 -6.57
CA GLY A 34 5.92 3.94 -7.26
C GLY A 34 5.63 4.02 -8.76
N ASN A 35 6.07 5.12 -9.38
CA ASN A 35 6.04 5.28 -10.84
C ASN A 35 7.36 4.77 -11.43
N SER A 36 7.31 3.92 -12.44
CA SER A 36 8.52 3.50 -13.19
C SER A 36 9.02 4.64 -14.09
N SER A 37 10.31 4.64 -14.43
CA SER A 37 10.86 5.63 -15.38
C SER A 37 10.45 5.35 -16.83
N SER A 38 9.93 4.17 -17.12
CA SER A 38 9.29 3.82 -18.41
C SER A 38 7.82 4.28 -18.51
N GLY A 39 7.37 5.16 -17.61
CA GLY A 39 6.04 5.78 -17.66
C GLY A 39 4.90 4.90 -17.12
N GLY A 40 5.21 3.78 -16.47
CA GLY A 40 4.22 2.98 -15.75
C GLY A 40 3.86 3.67 -14.45
N LEU A 41 2.60 4.05 -14.29
CA LEU A 41 2.12 4.73 -13.09
C LEU A 41 1.83 3.71 -11.99
N GLY A 42 2.14 4.06 -10.74
CA GLY A 42 1.74 3.30 -9.59
C GLY A 42 0.23 3.31 -9.42
N GLY A 43 -0.35 2.18 -9.04
CA GLY A 43 -1.75 2.07 -8.68
C GLY A 43 -2.05 2.94 -7.46
N LEU A 44 -3.24 3.56 -7.45
CA LEU A 44 -3.70 4.33 -6.30
C LEU A 44 -4.05 3.40 -5.13
N GLY A 45 -3.79 3.84 -3.90
CA GLY A 45 -4.29 3.14 -2.73
C GLY A 45 -5.80 3.36 -2.52
N ALA A 46 -6.39 2.50 -1.70
CA ALA A 46 -7.81 2.56 -1.35
C ALA A 46 -8.14 3.83 -0.56
N LEU A 47 -9.38 4.30 -0.67
CA LEU A 47 -9.98 5.26 0.25
C LEU A 47 -11.08 4.55 1.04
N VAL A 48 -10.99 4.57 2.36
CA VAL A 48 -11.97 3.94 3.27
C VAL A 48 -12.40 4.96 4.30
N SER A 49 -13.69 4.99 4.61
CA SER A 49 -14.24 5.86 5.65
C SER A 49 -15.25 5.14 6.52
N GLY A 50 -15.42 5.64 7.74
CA GLY A 50 -16.41 5.13 8.68
C GLY A 50 -16.51 5.96 9.94
N ASP A 51 -17.58 5.76 10.68
CA ASP A 51 -17.83 6.41 11.97
C ASP A 51 -17.43 5.47 13.11
N PHE A 52 -16.59 5.95 14.02
CA PHE A 52 -16.05 5.17 15.14
C PHE A 52 -16.28 5.90 16.46
N THR A 53 -16.76 5.17 17.47
CA THR A 53 -16.81 5.69 18.84
C THR A 53 -15.41 5.64 19.45
N LEU A 54 -14.84 6.81 19.75
CA LEU A 54 -13.55 6.94 20.43
C LEU A 54 -13.75 7.46 21.85
N GLU A 55 -12.83 7.06 22.73
CA GLU A 55 -12.81 7.53 24.11
C GLU A 55 -11.85 8.71 24.28
N GLY A 56 -12.34 9.77 24.92
CA GLY A 56 -11.53 10.95 25.23
C GLY A 56 -10.35 10.61 26.12
N GLY A 57 -9.19 11.20 25.84
CA GLY A 57 -7.96 11.00 26.60
C GLY A 57 -7.26 9.66 26.38
N LYS A 58 -7.84 8.73 25.62
CA LYS A 58 -7.20 7.44 25.30
C LYS A 58 -6.48 7.51 23.95
N PRO A 59 -5.16 7.26 23.88
CA PRO A 59 -4.43 7.34 22.63
C PRO A 59 -4.83 6.23 21.66
N ILE A 60 -4.88 6.58 20.38
CA ILE A 60 -4.99 5.66 19.24
C ILE A 60 -3.79 5.84 18.32
N TYR A 61 -3.43 4.79 17.59
CA TYR A 61 -2.28 4.80 16.70
C TYR A 61 -2.72 5.03 15.26
N VAL A 62 -2.02 5.93 14.58
CA VAL A 62 -2.26 6.33 13.20
C VAL A 62 -1.08 5.86 12.35
N MET A 63 -1.35 4.95 11.43
CA MET A 63 -0.39 4.42 10.49
C MET A 63 -0.71 5.01 9.12
N VAL A 64 0.18 5.83 8.56
CA VAL A 64 0.00 6.41 7.20
C VAL A 64 0.98 5.73 6.26
N GLY A 65 0.49 5.07 5.22
CA GLY A 65 1.32 4.35 4.26
C GLY A 65 2.28 5.25 3.49
N GLY A 66 3.47 4.72 3.20
CA GLY A 66 4.44 5.40 2.34
C GLY A 66 4.26 5.03 0.87
N GLN A 67 4.59 5.94 -0.06
CA GLN A 67 4.60 5.63 -1.49
C GLN A 67 5.66 4.57 -1.82
N GLY A 68 5.37 3.73 -2.81
CA GLY A 68 6.37 2.87 -3.44
C GLY A 68 7.47 3.67 -4.15
N LYS A 69 8.56 2.98 -4.52
CA LYS A 69 9.79 3.57 -5.06
C LYS A 69 10.13 2.94 -6.41
N LYS A 70 10.72 3.72 -7.30
CA LYS A 70 11.22 3.22 -8.57
C LYS A 70 12.58 2.52 -8.43
N VAL A 71 12.87 1.62 -9.36
CA VAL A 71 14.16 0.98 -9.54
C VAL A 71 14.43 0.78 -11.03
N GLU A 72 15.68 1.00 -11.46
CA GLU A 72 16.13 0.70 -12.82
C GLU A 72 16.96 -0.59 -12.86
N ASN A 73 17.73 -0.83 -11.80
CA ASN A 73 18.53 -2.02 -11.64
C ASN A 73 18.66 -2.35 -10.15
N GLY A 74 18.47 -3.61 -9.78
CA GLY A 74 18.62 -4.09 -8.42
C GLY A 74 17.30 -4.32 -7.70
N SER A 75 17.23 -3.95 -6.43
CA SER A 75 16.06 -4.21 -5.56
C SER A 75 15.69 -2.96 -4.80
N VAL A 76 14.40 -2.75 -4.57
CA VAL A 76 13.92 -1.67 -3.72
C VAL A 76 12.75 -2.12 -2.85
N ALA A 77 12.77 -1.70 -1.59
CA ALA A 77 11.68 -1.95 -0.66
C ALA A 77 10.38 -1.27 -1.12
N GLY A 78 9.25 -1.83 -0.70
CA GLY A 78 7.94 -1.20 -0.85
C GLY A 78 7.79 0.04 0.02
N GLY A 79 6.66 0.71 -0.17
CA GLY A 79 6.18 1.77 0.70
C GLY A 79 6.04 1.32 2.16
N TRP A 80 6.23 2.24 3.10
CA TRP A 80 6.16 1.94 4.53
C TRP A 80 4.75 1.47 4.97
N ASN A 81 4.67 0.63 6.00
CA ASN A 81 3.48 -0.10 6.45
C ASN A 81 2.94 -1.10 5.43
N GLY A 82 3.85 -1.93 4.92
CA GLY A 82 3.53 -3.16 4.22
C GLY A 82 3.41 -3.04 2.70
N GLY A 83 4.07 -2.09 2.05
CA GLY A 83 4.14 -2.06 0.59
C GLY A 83 4.95 -3.23 0.02
N GLY A 84 4.55 -3.70 -1.16
CA GLY A 84 5.24 -4.78 -1.87
C GLY A 84 6.62 -4.39 -2.37
N SER A 85 7.67 -5.17 -2.10
CA SER A 85 9.02 -4.90 -2.62
C SER A 85 9.20 -5.42 -4.05
N ILE A 86 10.17 -4.89 -4.76
CA ILE A 86 10.64 -5.44 -6.04
C ILE A 86 12.10 -5.86 -5.93
N VAL A 87 12.46 -6.99 -6.54
CA VAL A 87 13.83 -7.54 -6.50
C VAL A 87 14.34 -8.00 -7.86
N ASN A 88 15.67 -8.05 -7.97
CA ASN A 88 16.38 -8.59 -9.14
C ASN A 88 15.91 -8.00 -10.46
N THR A 89 15.66 -6.69 -10.44
CA THR A 89 15.22 -5.93 -11.60
C THR A 89 16.40 -5.60 -12.51
N SER A 90 16.23 -5.85 -13.81
CA SER A 90 17.17 -5.47 -14.87
C SER A 90 16.49 -4.57 -15.92
N GLY A 91 15.76 -3.56 -15.46
CA GLY A 91 14.98 -2.62 -16.27
C GLY A 91 14.06 -1.73 -15.42
N SER A 92 13.29 -0.83 -16.03
CA SER A 92 12.50 0.13 -15.23
C SER A 92 11.25 -0.52 -14.61
N ALA A 93 11.12 -0.46 -13.29
CA ALA A 93 9.93 -0.89 -12.56
C ALA A 93 9.82 -0.14 -11.22
N ALA A 94 8.77 -0.42 -10.45
CA ALA A 94 8.57 0.24 -9.17
C ALA A 94 7.91 -0.69 -8.14
N SER A 95 8.13 -0.40 -6.87
CA SER A 95 7.55 -1.13 -5.74
C SER A 95 6.14 -0.63 -5.39
N GLY A 96 5.38 -1.44 -4.65
CA GLY A 96 4.02 -1.13 -4.22
C GLY A 96 3.94 -0.12 -3.07
N GLY A 97 2.80 0.55 -2.97
CA GLY A 97 2.47 1.48 -1.90
C GLY A 97 2.10 0.78 -0.60
N GLY A 98 2.35 1.45 0.52
CA GLY A 98 1.99 0.97 1.85
C GLY A 98 0.53 1.20 2.22
N SER A 99 0.03 0.39 3.16
CA SER A 99 -1.31 0.57 3.71
C SER A 99 -1.36 1.69 4.75
N SER A 100 -2.54 2.28 4.93
CA SER A 100 -2.84 3.19 6.03
C SER A 100 -3.90 2.56 6.93
N ASP A 101 -3.79 2.71 8.24
CA ASP A 101 -4.72 2.12 9.19
C ASP A 101 -4.74 2.84 10.55
N ILE A 102 -5.81 2.61 11.31
CA ILE A 102 -5.94 3.08 12.69
C ILE A 102 -5.99 1.87 13.63
N ARG A 103 -5.26 1.94 14.74
CA ARG A 103 -5.21 0.88 15.75
C ARG A 103 -5.60 1.37 17.13
N ILE A 104 -6.37 0.56 17.87
CA ILE A 104 -6.77 0.83 19.26
C ILE A 104 -6.31 -0.32 20.15
N GLY A 105 -5.70 0.00 21.29
CA GLY A 105 -5.27 -1.01 22.27
C GLY A 105 -4.00 -1.76 21.91
N GLY A 106 -3.21 -1.26 20.96
CA GLY A 106 -1.88 -1.76 20.62
C GLY A 106 -1.49 -1.53 19.16
N MET A 107 -0.24 -1.89 18.82
CA MET A 107 0.34 -1.70 17.49
C MET A 107 0.30 -2.93 16.59
N THR A 108 -0.31 -4.04 17.01
CA THR A 108 -0.36 -5.28 16.21
C THR A 108 -1.46 -5.24 15.16
N LEU A 109 -1.37 -6.09 14.12
CA LEU A 109 -2.32 -6.08 13.00
C LEU A 109 -3.75 -6.47 13.39
N ASP A 110 -3.95 -7.19 14.49
CA ASP A 110 -5.26 -7.54 15.06
C ASP A 110 -5.96 -6.36 15.75
N LYS A 111 -5.23 -5.25 16.00
CA LYS A 111 -5.77 -4.04 16.64
C LYS A 111 -6.32 -3.02 15.64
N ARG A 112 -6.26 -3.32 14.35
CA ARG A 112 -6.73 -2.44 13.28
C ARG A 112 -8.26 -2.38 13.30
N ILE A 113 -8.79 -1.15 13.38
CA ILE A 113 -10.24 -0.89 13.33
C ILE A 113 -10.71 -0.41 11.94
N ILE A 114 -9.80 0.15 11.14
CA ILE A 114 -10.01 0.54 9.75
C ILE A 114 -8.69 0.43 9.00
N VAL A 115 -8.73 -0.04 7.75
CA VAL A 115 -7.55 -0.25 6.91
C VAL A 115 -7.86 0.18 5.48
N ALA A 116 -6.99 1.01 4.91
CA ALA A 116 -6.97 1.33 3.49
C ALA A 116 -5.69 0.75 2.86
N ALA A 117 -5.87 -0.16 1.90
CA ALA A 117 -4.78 -0.86 1.25
C ALA A 117 -3.98 0.04 0.30
N GLY A 118 -2.67 -0.22 0.14
CA GLY A 118 -1.84 0.46 -0.85
C GLY A 118 -2.02 -0.10 -2.27
N GLY A 119 -1.66 0.69 -3.28
CA GLY A 119 -1.70 0.27 -4.68
C GLY A 119 -0.41 -0.41 -5.16
N GLY A 120 -0.48 -1.09 -6.30
CA GLY A 120 0.66 -1.81 -6.90
C GLY A 120 1.66 -0.89 -7.60
N GLY A 121 2.90 -1.35 -7.80
CA GLY A 121 3.94 -0.57 -8.48
C GLY A 121 3.71 -0.48 -10.00
N GLY A 122 4.17 0.60 -10.63
CA GLY A 122 4.23 0.70 -12.09
C GLY A 122 5.32 -0.21 -12.67
N GLY A 123 5.02 -0.88 -13.79
CA GLY A 123 5.96 -1.76 -14.48
C GLY A 123 6.62 -1.12 -15.70
N TYR A 124 7.31 -1.94 -16.48
CA TYR A 124 7.97 -1.52 -17.72
C TYR A 124 6.94 -1.16 -18.83
N GLU A 125 7.36 -0.43 -19.88
CA GLU A 125 6.50 -0.05 -21.04
C GLU A 125 5.12 0.52 -20.67
N ARG A 126 5.06 1.53 -19.79
CA ARG A 126 3.81 2.20 -19.38
C ARG A 126 2.76 1.31 -18.70
N THR A 127 3.12 0.10 -18.27
CA THR A 127 2.18 -0.76 -17.53
C THR A 127 1.86 -0.16 -16.16
N LYS A 128 0.58 0.15 -15.94
CA LYS A 128 0.12 0.73 -14.67
C LYS A 128 -0.08 -0.33 -13.58
N GLY A 129 0.26 0.01 -12.35
CA GLY A 129 -0.07 -0.81 -11.18
C GLY A 129 -1.57 -0.80 -10.90
N GLY A 130 -2.08 -1.88 -10.31
CA GLY A 130 -3.47 -2.03 -9.93
C GLY A 130 -3.83 -1.24 -8.66
N GLY A 131 -5.06 -0.76 -8.58
CA GLY A 131 -5.58 -0.07 -7.41
C GLY A 131 -5.68 -0.97 -6.16
N GLY A 132 -5.54 -0.36 -4.98
CA GLY A 132 -5.86 -1.02 -3.71
C GLY A 132 -7.36 -0.94 -3.39
N GLY A 133 -7.87 -1.86 -2.57
CA GLY A 133 -9.16 -1.69 -1.88
C GLY A 133 -10.24 -2.72 -2.15
N THR A 134 -10.15 -3.53 -3.21
CA THR A 134 -11.01 -4.72 -3.33
C THR A 134 -10.54 -5.81 -2.34
N LYS A 135 -11.29 -6.90 -2.17
CA LYS A 135 -10.88 -8.01 -1.29
C LYS A 135 -9.44 -8.47 -1.58
N TYR A 136 -9.01 -8.46 -2.84
CA TYR A 136 -7.70 -8.94 -3.28
C TYR A 136 -6.81 -7.84 -3.90
N GLY A 137 -7.28 -6.60 -3.97
CA GLY A 137 -6.71 -5.57 -4.83
C GLY A 137 -7.03 -5.78 -6.31
N GLU A 138 -6.76 -4.77 -7.12
CA GLU A 138 -6.90 -4.87 -8.58
C GLU A 138 -5.61 -5.37 -9.21
N ALA A 139 -5.72 -6.09 -10.32
CA ALA A 139 -4.57 -6.49 -11.12
C ALA A 139 -3.93 -5.27 -11.80
N GLY A 140 -2.60 -5.28 -11.93
CA GLY A 140 -1.91 -4.30 -12.77
C GLY A 140 -2.14 -4.56 -14.26
N GLU A 141 -1.98 -3.52 -15.08
CA GLU A 141 -2.06 -3.63 -16.53
C GLU A 141 -0.94 -4.53 -17.07
N SER A 142 -1.23 -5.22 -18.18
CA SER A 142 -0.29 -6.10 -18.87
C SER A 142 -0.06 -5.56 -20.28
N TRP A 143 1.20 -5.47 -20.72
CA TRP A 143 1.50 -5.10 -22.10
C TRP A 143 1.71 -6.34 -22.99
N ASN A 144 2.31 -7.39 -22.43
CA ASN A 144 2.42 -8.71 -23.04
C ASN A 144 2.52 -9.79 -21.92
N THR A 145 2.88 -11.02 -22.26
CA THR A 145 3.04 -12.13 -21.28
C THR A 145 4.23 -11.97 -20.33
N THR A 146 4.99 -10.89 -20.44
CA THR A 146 6.26 -10.68 -19.76
C THR A 146 6.27 -9.38 -18.96
N TRP A 147 5.49 -8.35 -19.32
CA TRP A 147 5.53 -7.03 -18.67
C TRP A 147 4.20 -6.67 -18.01
N TYR A 148 4.24 -6.42 -16.69
CA TYR A 148 3.06 -6.18 -15.87
C TYR A 148 3.27 -5.07 -14.85
N GLY A 149 2.22 -4.29 -14.57
CA GLY A 149 2.14 -3.54 -13.33
C GLY A 149 1.92 -4.47 -12.14
N GLY A 150 2.34 -4.06 -10.95
CA GLY A 150 2.06 -4.77 -9.72
C GLY A 150 0.58 -4.73 -9.37
N ALA A 151 0.07 -5.80 -8.75
CA ALA A 151 -1.28 -5.79 -8.22
C ALA A 151 -1.35 -4.94 -6.93
N GLY A 152 -2.46 -4.21 -6.76
CA GLY A 152 -2.75 -3.56 -5.49
C GLY A 152 -3.07 -4.57 -4.39
N ALA A 153 -3.10 -4.12 -3.14
CA ALA A 153 -3.48 -4.98 -2.02
C ALA A 153 -4.98 -4.86 -1.68
N GLY A 154 -5.50 -5.87 -0.98
CA GLY A 154 -6.77 -5.80 -0.29
C GLY A 154 -6.62 -5.53 1.22
N PRO A 155 -7.74 -5.32 1.95
CA PRO A 155 -7.68 -5.06 3.39
C PRO A 155 -7.25 -6.29 4.23
N VAL A 156 -7.44 -7.49 3.68
CA VAL A 156 -7.15 -8.79 4.32
C VAL A 156 -6.21 -9.70 3.51
N TYR A 157 -5.76 -9.26 2.33
CA TYR A 157 -4.81 -10.00 1.51
C TYR A 157 -3.81 -9.01 0.91
N GLY A 158 -2.52 -9.34 0.91
CA GLY A 158 -1.55 -8.52 0.21
C GLY A 158 -1.68 -8.68 -1.31
N GLY A 159 -1.14 -7.72 -2.07
CA GLY A 159 -1.24 -7.76 -3.53
C GLY A 159 -0.65 -9.04 -4.13
N ALA A 160 -1.21 -9.47 -5.26
CA ALA A 160 -0.69 -10.61 -5.99
C ALA A 160 0.70 -10.31 -6.56
N ALA A 161 1.56 -11.33 -6.56
CA ALA A 161 2.88 -11.24 -7.14
C ALA A 161 2.81 -11.20 -8.67
N SER A 162 3.67 -10.39 -9.29
CA SER A 162 3.76 -10.28 -10.74
C SER A 162 5.04 -10.94 -11.24
N ASN A 163 4.92 -11.99 -12.07
CA ASN A 163 6.01 -12.87 -12.50
C ASN A 163 6.50 -12.52 -13.92
N THR A 164 7.81 -12.35 -14.06
CA THR A 164 8.50 -12.36 -15.36
C THR A 164 9.50 -13.52 -15.37
N THR A 165 9.41 -14.33 -16.41
CA THR A 165 9.98 -15.66 -16.64
C THR A 165 11.47 -15.88 -16.25
N THR A 166 11.84 -15.85 -14.96
CA THR A 166 13.14 -16.33 -14.46
C THR A 166 13.04 -16.88 -13.03
N ALA A 167 13.96 -17.80 -12.69
CA ALA A 167 14.00 -18.78 -11.57
C ALA A 167 13.78 -18.30 -10.10
N VAL A 168 13.11 -17.18 -9.83
CA VAL A 168 12.75 -16.69 -8.49
C VAL A 168 11.25 -16.43 -8.43
N THR A 169 10.53 -17.10 -7.53
CA THR A 169 9.06 -17.01 -7.47
C THR A 169 8.61 -15.70 -6.83
N ALA A 170 7.96 -14.83 -7.61
CA ALA A 170 7.17 -13.72 -7.09
C ALA A 170 6.18 -14.26 -6.03
N THR A 171 6.11 -13.64 -4.85
CA THR A 171 5.29 -14.15 -3.72
C THR A 171 4.14 -13.19 -3.44
N SER A 172 2.90 -13.70 -3.39
CA SER A 172 1.74 -12.89 -3.03
C SER A 172 1.86 -12.40 -1.59
N GLY A 173 1.34 -11.21 -1.31
CA GLY A 173 1.43 -10.63 0.02
C GLY A 173 0.46 -11.26 1.03
N THR A 174 0.74 -11.08 2.31
CA THR A 174 -0.12 -11.50 3.43
C THR A 174 -0.89 -10.32 4.02
N ILE A 175 -1.71 -10.56 5.04
CA ILE A 175 -2.26 -9.45 5.84
C ILE A 175 -1.12 -8.55 6.33
N GLY A 176 -1.20 -7.26 6.02
CA GLY A 176 -0.22 -6.26 6.46
C GLY A 176 1.09 -6.23 5.66
N GLN A 177 1.24 -7.03 4.59
CA GLN A 177 2.38 -6.95 3.67
C GLN A 177 1.96 -7.23 2.22
N GLY A 178 2.31 -6.36 1.28
CA GLY A 178 2.03 -6.49 -0.14
C GLY A 178 2.88 -7.56 -0.83
N GLY A 179 2.49 -7.96 -2.03
CA GLY A 179 3.21 -8.95 -2.83
C GLY A 179 4.57 -8.47 -3.31
N LYS A 180 5.46 -9.42 -3.61
CA LYS A 180 6.81 -9.18 -4.09
C LYS A 180 6.88 -9.31 -5.60
N GLY A 181 7.17 -8.21 -6.30
CA GLY A 181 7.43 -8.17 -7.75
C GLY A 181 8.86 -8.60 -8.11
N ILE A 182 9.08 -9.02 -9.35
CA ILE A 182 10.40 -9.42 -9.87
C ILE A 182 10.64 -8.89 -11.29
N GLY A 183 11.90 -8.62 -11.60
CA GLY A 183 12.30 -8.23 -12.95
C GLY A 183 11.69 -6.88 -13.33
N TYR A 184 10.94 -6.87 -14.43
CA TYR A 184 10.32 -5.67 -15.01
C TYR A 184 8.87 -5.44 -14.56
N SER A 185 8.39 -6.32 -13.66
CA SER A 185 7.03 -6.25 -13.14
C SER A 185 7.01 -5.66 -11.74
N GLY A 186 6.08 -4.73 -11.52
CA GLY A 186 5.89 -4.01 -10.26
C GLY A 186 5.20 -4.80 -9.16
#